data_AF-A0A177QHS5-F1
#
_entry.id   AF-A0A177QHS5-F1
#
_cell.length_a   1.000
_cell.length_b   1.000
_cell.length_c   1.000
_cell.angle_alpha   90.00
_cell.angle_beta   90.00
_cell.angle_gamma   90.00
#
_symmetry.space_group_name_H-M   'P 1'
#
loop_
_entity.id
_entity.type
_entity.pdbx_description
1 polymer ?
#
loop_
_entity_poly.entity_id
_entity_poly.type
_entity_poly.pdbx_seq_one_letter_code
_entity_poly.pdbx_strand_id
1 'polypeptide(L)' 'MRAGESLSLAVTLPNEQRIDVSEAVVRWSRGQEFGIETVETPNHTADRLTHYVRRLVNDSA' A
#
# COMPACT_ATOMS: atom_id res chain seq x y z
N MET A 1 -7.12 5.96 13.54
CA MET A 1 -6.71 6.91 12.49
C MET A 1 -7.95 7.49 11.85
N ARG A 2 -7.92 8.76 11.46
CA ARG A 2 -9.08 9.49 10.93
C ARG A 2 -8.88 9.80 9.46
N ALA A 3 -9.97 9.91 8.70
CA ALA A 3 -9.89 10.36 7.32
C ALA A 3 -9.25 11.76 7.25
N GLY A 4 -8.33 11.96 6.29
CA GLY A 4 -7.53 13.16 6.11
C GLY A 4 -6.19 13.17 6.86
N GLU A 5 -5.93 12.18 7.72
CA GLU A 5 -4.66 12.06 8.45
C GLU A 5 -3.53 11.60 7.51
N SER A 6 -2.40 12.30 7.53
CA SER A 6 -1.17 11.90 6.84
C SER A 6 -0.33 10.96 7.70
N LEU A 7 0.34 10.01 7.05
CA LEU A 7 1.14 8.97 7.71
C LEU A 7 2.23 8.45 6.76
N SER A 8 3.16 7.68 7.33
CA SER A 8 4.10 6.84 6.55
C SER A 8 3.75 5.36 6.74
N LEU A 9 3.95 4.54 5.71
CA LEU A 9 3.69 3.10 5.76
C LEU A 9 4.95 2.30 5.49
N ALA A 10 5.04 1.17 6.18
CA ALA A 10 5.91 0.07 5.79
C ALA A 10 5.03 -1.14 5.50
N VAL A 11 4.98 -1.55 4.24
CA VAL A 11 4.23 -2.72 3.80
C VAL A 11 5.22 -3.85 3.58
N THR A 12 4.98 -4.99 4.25
CA THR A 12 5.73 -6.23 4.01
C THR A 12 4.86 -7.15 3.18
N LEU A 13 5.29 -7.42 1.95
CA LEU A 13 4.62 -8.37 1.07
C LEU A 13 4.92 -9.81 1.51
N PRO A 14 4.03 -10.78 1.22
CA PRO A 14 4.25 -12.20 1.54
C PRO A 14 5.54 -12.83 1.01
N ASN A 15 6.19 -12.23 0.00
CA ASN A 15 7.51 -12.64 -0.49
C ASN A 15 8.67 -11.96 0.26
N GLU A 16 8.42 -11.49 1.49
CA GLU A 16 9.35 -10.78 2.38
C GLU A 16 9.86 -9.45 1.81
N GLN A 17 9.30 -8.98 0.70
CA GLN A 17 9.67 -7.67 0.17
C GLN A 17 9.05 -6.55 0.97
N ARG A 18 9.90 -5.62 1.41
CA ARG A 18 9.47 -4.39 2.04
C ARG A 18 9.26 -3.27 1.03
N ILE A 19 8.24 -2.47 1.29
CA ILE A 19 7.83 -1.29 0.55
C ILE A 19 7.60 -0.19 1.57
N ASP A 20 8.42 0.85 1.50
CA ASP A 20 8.26 2.04 2.33
C ASP A 20 7.56 3.13 1.53
N VAL A 21 6.46 3.66 2.08
CA VAL A 21 5.71 4.79 1.55
C VAL A 21 5.91 5.95 2.50
N SER A 22 6.64 6.97 2.05
CA SER A 22 6.98 8.13 2.86
C SER A 22 5.76 8.95 3.25
N GLU A 23 4.80 9.09 2.33
CA GLU A 23 3.59 9.88 2.55
C GLU A 23 2.35 9.19 1.98
N ALA A 24 1.36 9.00 2.83
CA ALA A 24 0.05 8.50 2.50
C ALA A 24 -1.02 9.19 3.33
N VAL A 25 -2.26 9.21 2.84
CA VAL A 25 -3.41 9.83 3.50
C VAL A 25 -4.49 8.79 3.75
N VAL A 26 -5.05 8.79 4.95
CA VAL A 26 -6.21 7.97 5.28
C VAL A 26 -7.44 8.53 4.57
N ARG A 27 -8.09 7.74 3.72
CA ARG A 27 -9.32 8.13 3.01
C ARG A 27 -10.58 7.71 3.73
N TRP A 28 -10.56 6.58 4.43
CA TRP A 28 -11.68 6.13 5.25
C TRP A 28 -11.18 5.29 6.43
N SER A 29 -11.99 5.24 7.49
CA SER A 29 -11.75 4.42 8.68
C SER A 29 -13.02 3.67 9.05
N ARG A 30 -12.94 2.36 9.27
CA ARG A 30 -14.05 1.51 9.72
C ARG A 30 -13.56 0.56 10.82
N GLY A 31 -13.81 0.91 12.08
CA GLY A 31 -13.30 0.12 13.20
C GLY A 31 -11.78 0.09 13.20
N GLN A 32 -11.20 -1.10 12.97
CA GLN A 32 -9.75 -1.31 12.86
C GLN A 32 -9.24 -1.34 11.41
N GLU A 33 -10.12 -1.15 10.43
CA GLU A 33 -9.77 -1.12 9.01
C GLU A 33 -9.62 0.31 8.51
N PHE A 34 -8.66 0.54 7.61
CA PHE A 34 -8.36 1.85 7.05
C PHE A 34 -8.14 1.75 5.54
N GLY A 35 -8.75 2.67 4.80
CA GLY A 35 -8.40 2.92 3.40
C GLY A 35 -7.31 3.96 3.33
N ILE A 36 -6.21 3.64 2.67
CA ILE A 36 -5.05 4.52 2.58
C ILE A 36 -4.72 4.77 1.12
N GLU A 37 -4.50 6.03 0.78
CA GLU A 37 -4.03 6.47 -0.53
C GLU A 37 -2.59 6.96 -0.42
N THR A 38 -1.70 6.39 -1.22
CA THR A 38 -0.29 6.81 -1.30
C THR A 38 -0.19 8.14 -2.06
N VAL A 39 0.40 9.17 -1.46
CA VAL A 39 0.51 10.52 -2.06
C VAL A 39 1.67 10.56 -3.06
N GLU A 40 2.82 10.05 -2.64
CA GLU A 40 3.98 9.89 -3.50
C GLU A 40 4.51 8.47 -3.36
N THR A 41 4.76 7.82 -4.49
CA THR A 41 5.40 6.51 -4.54
C THR A 41 6.45 6.56 -5.63
N PRO A 42 7.72 6.24 -5.35
CA PRO A 42 8.72 6.12 -6.39
C PRO A 42 8.27 5.14 -7.47
N ASN A 43 8.49 5.44 -8.74
CA ASN A 43 8.03 4.60 -9.87
C ASN A 43 8.40 3.13 -9.69
N HIS A 44 9.64 2.85 -9.27
CA HIS A 44 10.11 1.48 -9.02
C HIS A 44 9.32 0.75 -7.93
N THR A 45 8.82 1.48 -6.93
CA THR A 45 8.00 0.94 -5.84
C THR A 45 6.59 0.63 -6.34
N ALA A 46 6.00 1.52 -7.14
CA ALA A 46 4.70 1.32 -7.76
C ALA A 46 4.70 0.14 -8.76
N ASP A 47 5.76 0.02 -9.57
CA ASP A 47 5.93 -1.08 -10.52
C ASP A 47 6.05 -2.43 -9.81
N ARG A 48 6.81 -2.48 -8.70
CA ARG A 48 6.95 -3.70 -7.87
C ARG A 48 5.62 -4.12 -7.27
N LEU A 49 4.86 -3.19 -6.70
CA LEU A 49 3.51 -3.44 -6.17
C LEU A 49 2.58 -3.95 -7.27
N THR A 50 2.56 -3.28 -8.41
CA THR A 50 1.73 -3.66 -9.57
C THR A 50 2.08 -5.05 -10.06
N HIS A 51 3.37 -5.35 -10.21
CA HIS A 51 3.84 -6.67 -10.63
C HIS A 51 3.44 -7.75 -9.62
N TYR A 52 3.63 -7.51 -8.33
CA TYR A 52 3.26 -8.44 -7.27
C TYR A 52 1.76 -8.76 -7.28
N VAL A 53 0.91 -7.72 -7.34
CA VAL A 53 -0.55 -7.88 -7.36
C VAL A 53 -1.01 -8.62 -8.61
N ARG A 54 -0.47 -8.27 -9.79
CA ARG A 54 -0.79 -8.98 -11.04
C ARG A 54 -0.43 -10.45 -10.96
N ARG A 55 0.74 -10.79 -10.41
CA ARG A 55 1.13 -12.18 -10.20
C ARG A 55 0.18 -12.90 -9.25
N LEU A 56 -0.16 -12.29 -8.11
CA LEU A 56 -1.08 -12.87 -7.14
C LEU A 56 -2.46 -13.18 -7.76
N VAL A 57 -3.01 -12.26 -8.55
CA VAL A 57 -4.29 -12.44 -9.23
C VAL A 57 -4.23 -13.59 -10.24
N ASN A 58 -3.15 -13.69 -11.01
CA ASN A 58 -2.97 -14.74 -12.01
C ASN A 58 -2.71 -16.12 -11.40
N ASP A 59 -1.99 -16.20 -10.29
CA ASP A 59 -1.68 -17.46 -9.59
C ASP A 59 -2.88 -18.00 -8.78
N SER A 60 -3.90 -17.16 -8.55
CA SER A 60 -5.13 -17.52 -7.82
C SER A 60 -6.27 -17.98 -8.75
N ALA A 61 -6.00 -18.14 -10.05
CA ALA A 61 -6.98 -18.47 -11.09
C ALA A 61 -6.96 -19.96 -11.49
#